data_AF-A0A0R3EMW0-F1
#
_entry.id   AF-A0A0R3EMW0-F1
#
_cell.length_a   1.000
_cell.length_b   1.000
_cell.length_c   1.000
_cell.angle_alpha   90.00
_cell.angle_beta   90.00
_cell.angle_gamma   90.00
#
_symmetry.space_group_name_H-M   'P 1'
#
loop_
_entity.id
_entity.type
_entity.pdbx_description
1 polymer ?
#
loop_
_entity_poly.entity_id
_entity_poly.type
_entity_poly.pdbx_seq_one_letter_code
_entity_poly.pdbx_strand_id
1 'polypeptide(L)'
;MLVTAREHHDHLDEMPADELGWFMADVQRASRALRSLLNVQRVNVAVLGNRERHVHAHLIPRRPGESNAKSAPWDGADPRVLLEPATRVELINRLRELLMA
;
A
#
# COMPACT_ATOMS: atom_id res chain seq x y z
N MET A 1 0.07 1.43 3.22
CA MET A 1 -1.37 1.10 3.13
C MET A 1 -1.48 -0.33 2.62
N LEU A 2 -2.53 -1.05 3.00
CA LEU A 2 -2.88 -2.34 2.43
C LEU A 2 -4.14 -2.18 1.60
N VAL A 3 -4.16 -2.76 0.40
CA VAL A 3 -5.39 -3.06 -0.35
C VAL A 3 -5.58 -4.55 -0.24
N THR A 4 -6.73 -4.98 0.25
CA THR A 4 -7.01 -6.37 0.58
C THR A 4 -8.12 -6.87 -0.33
N ALA A 5 -7.98 -8.09 -0.86
CA ALA A 5 -9.04 -8.69 -1.67
C ALA A 5 -10.34 -8.75 -0.85
N ARG A 6 -11.48 -8.66 -1.53
CA ARG A 6 -12.78 -8.71 -0.84
C ARG A 6 -13.06 -10.13 -0.37
N GLU A 7 -12.88 -11.10 -1.25
CA GLU A 7 -13.03 -12.52 -0.95
C GLU A 7 -11.67 -13.15 -0.63
N HIS A 8 -11.69 -14.27 0.08
CA HIS A 8 -10.46 -14.98 0.42
C HIS A 8 -9.95 -15.82 -0.76
N HIS A 9 -8.71 -15.54 -1.15
CA HIS A 9 -7.89 -16.33 -2.06
C HIS A 9 -6.54 -16.58 -1.39
N ASP A 10 -5.99 -17.80 -1.47
CA ASP A 10 -4.67 -18.15 -0.88
C ASP A 10 -3.55 -17.64 -1.82
N HIS A 11 -3.81 -17.67 -3.13
CA HIS A 11 -2.89 -17.18 -4.14
C HIS A 11 -3.54 -16.17 -5.11
N LEU A 12 -2.72 -15.28 -5.68
CA LEU A 12 -3.18 -14.25 -6.62
C LEU A 12 -3.71 -14.85 -7.94
N ASP A 13 -3.15 -15.98 -8.38
CA ASP A 13 -3.52 -16.70 -9.60
C ASP A 13 -4.81 -17.52 -9.47
N GLU A 14 -5.35 -17.66 -8.25
CA GLU A 14 -6.66 -18.25 -8.00
C GLU A 14 -7.81 -17.25 -8.22
N MET A 15 -7.49 -15.94 -8.23
CA MET A 15 -8.51 -14.89 -8.38
C MET A 15 -9.15 -14.94 -9.77
N PRO A 16 -10.50 -14.94 -9.86
CA PRO A 16 -11.21 -14.72 -11.11
C PRO A 16 -10.73 -13.44 -11.81
N ALA A 17 -10.66 -13.46 -13.15
CA ALA A 17 -10.04 -12.38 -13.92
C ALA A 17 -10.73 -11.01 -13.71
N ASP A 18 -12.05 -11.02 -13.51
CA ASP A 18 -12.83 -9.83 -13.17
C ASP A 18 -12.48 -9.33 -11.76
N GLU A 19 -12.45 -10.21 -10.76
CA GLU A 19 -12.08 -9.85 -9.39
C GLU A 19 -10.63 -9.31 -9.30
N LEU A 20 -9.69 -9.97 -9.98
CA LEU A 20 -8.30 -9.51 -10.08
C LEU A 20 -8.23 -8.13 -10.75
N GLY A 21 -9.04 -7.91 -11.78
CA GLY A 21 -9.16 -6.61 -12.44
C GLY A 21 -9.61 -5.51 -11.49
N TRP A 22 -10.66 -5.76 -10.69
CA TRP A 22 -11.15 -4.80 -9.70
C TRP A 22 -10.14 -4.55 -8.57
N PHE A 23 -9.51 -5.61 -8.06
CA PHE A 23 -8.45 -5.50 -7.07
C PHE A 23 -7.29 -4.63 -7.56
N MET A 24 -6.81 -4.87 -8.79
CA MET A 24 -5.72 -4.07 -9.36
C MET A 24 -6.14 -2.64 -9.71
N ALA A 25 -7.42 -2.40 -10.01
CA ALA A 25 -7.95 -1.05 -10.15
C ALA A 25 -7.91 -0.28 -8.81
N ASP A 26 -8.27 -0.93 -7.70
CA ASP A 26 -8.16 -0.36 -6.36
C ASP A 26 -6.70 -0.11 -5.97
N VAL A 27 -5.78 -1.03 -6.28
CA VAL A 27 -4.34 -0.83 -6.11
C VAL A 27 -3.86 0.40 -6.88
N GLN A 28 -4.28 0.59 -8.14
CA GLN A 28 -3.92 1.77 -8.91
C GLN A 28 -4.45 3.07 -8.29
N ARG A 29 -5.74 3.10 -7.89
CA ARG A 29 -6.37 4.27 -7.26
C ARG A 29 -5.67 4.64 -5.96
N ALA A 30 -5.45 3.65 -5.10
CA ALA A 30 -4.78 3.82 -3.82
C ALA A 30 -3.30 4.23 -3.98
N SER A 31 -2.61 3.69 -4.99
CA SER A 31 -1.23 4.06 -5.32
C SER A 31 -1.13 5.51 -5.79
N ARG A 32 -2.05 5.96 -6.65
CA ARG A 32 -2.16 7.36 -7.07
C ARG A 32 -2.42 8.29 -5.89
N ALA A 33 -3.35 7.95 -5.00
CA ALA A 33 -3.64 8.74 -3.81
C ALA A 33 -2.39 8.90 -2.93
N LEU A 34 -1.64 7.82 -2.67
CA LEU A 34 -0.38 7.88 -1.94
C LEU A 34 0.68 8.70 -2.67
N ARG A 35 0.78 8.57 -4.00
CA ARG A 35 1.76 9.29 -4.81
C ARG A 35 1.54 10.80 -4.76
N SER A 36 0.30 11.25 -4.56
CA SER A 36 -0.08 12.66 -4.41
C SER A 36 0.21 13.26 -3.03
N LEU A 37 0.65 12.46 -2.06
CA LEU A 37 1.09 12.97 -0.76
C LEU A 37 2.43 13.72 -0.89
N LEU A 38 2.67 14.65 0.03
CA LEU A 38 3.89 15.43 0.08
C LEU A 38 5.14 14.54 0.15
N ASN A 39 6.14 14.88 -0.66
CA ASN A 39 7.46 14.26 -0.70
C ASN A 39 7.49 12.75 -1.02
N VAL A 40 6.39 12.15 -1.46
CA VAL A 40 6.44 10.81 -2.04
C VAL A 40 7.11 10.94 -3.41
N GLN A 41 7.99 10.02 -3.79
CA GLN A 41 8.65 9.96 -5.11
C GLN A 41 8.24 8.74 -5.92
N ARG A 42 7.94 7.65 -5.22
CA ARG A 42 7.50 6.37 -5.79
C ARG A 42 6.56 5.70 -4.80
N VAL A 43 5.67 4.85 -5.30
CA VAL A 43 4.96 3.88 -4.47
C VAL A 43 5.46 2.51 -4.89
N ASN A 44 6.03 1.75 -3.96
CA ASN A 44 6.28 0.34 -4.20
C ASN A 44 4.98 -0.43 -3.95
N VAL A 45 4.70 -1.38 -4.85
CA VAL A 45 3.55 -2.28 -4.76
C VAL A 45 4.11 -3.70 -4.65
N ALA A 46 3.71 -4.44 -3.63
CA ALA A 46 4.10 -5.82 -3.45
C ALA A 46 2.88 -6.64 -3.01
N VAL A 47 2.59 -7.72 -3.75
CA VAL A 47 1.66 -8.77 -3.33
C VAL A 47 2.52 -9.94 -2.87
N LEU A 48 2.46 -10.24 -1.58
CA LEU A 48 3.17 -11.34 -0.93
C LEU A 48 2.14 -12.25 -0.25
N GLY A 49 2.58 -13.35 0.36
CA GLY A 49 1.66 -14.26 1.05
C GLY A 49 2.32 -15.24 2.02
N ASN A 50 3.61 -15.07 2.34
CA ASN A 50 4.39 -16.09 3.05
C ASN A 50 3.89 -16.38 4.49
N ARG A 51 3.19 -15.43 5.12
CA ARG A 51 2.70 -15.54 6.52
C ARG A 51 1.19 -15.35 6.64
N GLU A 52 0.66 -14.37 5.92
CA GLU A 52 -0.79 -14.17 5.76
C GLU A 52 -1.14 -14.56 4.33
N ARG A 53 -2.00 -15.58 4.21
CA ARG A 53 -2.33 -16.22 2.94
C ARG A 53 -3.36 -15.44 2.14
N HIS A 54 -4.23 -14.71 2.82
CA HIS A 54 -5.26 -13.92 2.16
C HIS A 54 -4.64 -12.83 1.27
N VAL A 55 -4.97 -12.81 -0.04
CA VAL A 55 -4.39 -11.85 -1.00
C VAL A 55 -4.51 -10.38 -0.54
N HIS A 56 -3.36 -9.71 -0.44
CA HIS A 56 -3.26 -8.28 -0.15
C HIS A 56 -2.04 -7.64 -0.83
N ALA A 57 -2.20 -6.39 -1.24
CA ALA A 57 -1.14 -5.57 -1.80
C ALA A 57 -0.64 -4.55 -0.76
N HIS A 58 0.67 -4.58 -0.50
CA HIS A 58 1.38 -3.53 0.21
C HIS A 58 1.65 -2.36 -0.72
N LEU A 59 1.12 -1.19 -0.37
CA LEU A 59 1.40 0.07 -1.05
C LEU A 59 2.23 0.97 -0.14
N ILE A 60 3.48 1.18 -0.52
CA ILE A 60 4.52 1.77 0.34
C ILE A 60 5.05 3.04 -0.32
N PRO A 61 4.67 4.24 0.18
CA PRO A 61 5.19 5.49 -0.34
C PRO A 61 6.67 5.65 0.05
N ARG A 62 7.53 5.82 -0.94
CA ARG A 62 8.97 6.03 -0.80
C ARG A 62 9.31 7.51 -0.89
N ARG A 63 10.16 7.99 0.02
CA ARG A 63 10.57 9.38 0.16
C ARG A 63 12.09 9.55 0.05
N PRO A 64 12.57 10.72 -0.38
CA PRO A 64 14.00 11.02 -0.34
C PRO A 64 14.51 11.00 1.10
N GLY A 65 15.74 10.51 1.28
CA GLY A 65 16.40 10.41 2.60
C GLY A 65 16.18 9.10 3.34
N GLU A 66 15.31 8.20 2.84
CA GLU A 66 15.18 6.86 3.40
C GLU A 66 16.50 6.08 3.30
N SER A 67 16.92 5.48 4.42
CA SER A 67 18.16 4.68 4.54
C SER A 67 18.20 3.53 3.54
N ASN A 68 17.04 2.93 3.23
CA ASN A 68 16.89 1.81 2.30
C ASN A 68 16.26 2.19 0.96
N ALA A 69 16.41 3.44 0.49
CA ALA A 69 15.78 3.95 -0.74
C ALA A 69 16.02 3.09 -2.00
N LYS A 70 17.12 2.33 -2.06
CA LYS A 70 17.51 1.47 -3.19
C LYS A 70 17.22 -0.02 -2.99
N SER A 71 16.62 -0.40 -1.87
CA SER A 71 16.32 -1.79 -1.52
C SER A 71 14.81 -2.06 -1.51
N ALA A 72 14.43 -3.33 -1.37
CA ALA A 72 13.04 -3.65 -1.06
C ALA A 72 12.64 -2.97 0.27
N PRO A 73 11.37 -2.56 0.44
CA PRO A 73 10.99 -1.74 1.59
C PRO A 73 11.25 -2.31 2.98
N TRP A 74 11.38 -3.63 3.09
CA TRP A 74 11.63 -4.38 4.33
C TRP A 74 13.12 -4.56 4.63
N ASP A 75 13.98 -4.44 3.62
CA ASP A 75 15.41 -4.70 3.77
C ASP A 75 16.07 -3.48 4.39
N GLY A 76 16.64 -3.65 5.59
CA GLY A 76 17.28 -2.56 6.31
C GLY A 76 16.33 -1.40 6.65
N ALA A 77 15.03 -1.69 6.79
CA ALA A 77 14.05 -0.68 7.17
C ALA A 77 14.30 -0.17 8.59
N ASP A 78 14.07 1.13 8.79
CA ASP A 78 14.09 1.71 10.13
C ASP A 78 13.03 1.04 11.03
N PRO A 79 13.24 1.02 12.36
CA PRO A 79 12.28 0.43 13.29
C PRO A 79 10.87 1.01 13.11
N ARG A 80 9.86 0.14 13.26
CA ARG A 80 8.46 0.57 13.20
C ARG A 80 8.17 1.56 14.34
N VAL A 81 7.84 2.78 13.98
CA VAL A 81 7.34 3.82 14.89
C VAL A 81 5.85 4.03 14.66
N LEU A 82 5.08 4.16 15.73
CA LEU A 82 3.67 4.52 15.64
C LEU A 82 3.55 6.02 15.37
N LEU A 83 2.63 6.39 14.48
CA LEU A 83 2.29 7.79 14.28
C LEU A 83 1.56 8.34 15.51
N GLU A 84 1.84 9.59 15.85
CA GLU A 84 1.06 10.33 16.83
C GLU A 84 -0.42 10.34 16.45
N PRO A 85 -1.35 10.23 17.41
CA PRO A 85 -2.78 10.09 17.13
C PRO A 85 -3.34 11.18 16.21
N ALA A 86 -2.96 12.44 16.43
CA ALA A 86 -3.41 13.58 15.64
C ALA A 86 -2.92 13.48 14.17
N THR A 87 -1.62 13.22 13.98
CA THR A 87 -1.03 13.02 12.65
C THR A 87 -1.66 11.83 11.92
N ARG A 88 -1.95 10.74 12.63
CA ARG A 88 -2.63 9.58 12.06
C ARG A 88 -4.03 9.94 11.55
N VAL A 89 -4.82 10.69 12.32
CA VAL A 89 -6.17 11.12 11.93
C VAL A 89 -6.12 12.06 10.73
N GLU A 90 -5.22 13.04 10.73
CA GLU A 90 -5.03 13.96 9.61
C GLU A 90 -4.69 13.21 8.32
N LEU A 91 -3.73 12.27 8.38
CA LEU A 91 -3.35 11.46 7.23
C LEU A 91 -4.51 10.58 6.73
N ILE A 92 -5.31 10.00 7.62
CA ILE A 92 -6.50 9.21 7.24
C ILE A 92 -7.51 10.08 6.50
N ASN A 93 -7.82 11.27 7.03
CA ASN A 93 -8.79 12.17 6.41
C ASN A 93 -8.30 12.63 5.03
N ARG A 94 -7.02 12.98 4.92
CA ARG A 94 -6.41 13.35 3.64
C ARG A 94 -6.48 12.21 2.62
N LEU A 95 -6.18 10.99 3.04
CA LEU A 95 -6.26 9.82 2.17
C LEU A 95 -7.70 9.53 1.73
N ARG A 96 -8.71 9.73 2.60
CA ARG A 96 -10.12 9.59 2.20
C ARG A 96 -10.51 10.58 1.12
N GLU A 97 -10.15 11.85 1.26
CA GLU A 97 -10.40 12.86 0.22
C GLU A 97 -9.77 12.46 -1.12
N LEU A 98 -8.49 12.07 -1.09
CA LEU A 98 -7.75 11.68 -2.29
C LEU A 98 -8.26 10.39 -2.92
N LEU A 99 -8.83 9.49 -2.12
CA LEU A 99 -9.46 8.28 -2.62
C LEU A 99 -10.82 8.59 -3.21
N MET A 100 -11.59 9.56 -2.72
CA MET A 100 -12.94 9.86 -3.23
C MET A 100 -12.98 10.81 -4.43
N ALA A 101 -11.89 11.55 -4.68
CA ALA A 101 -11.71 12.39 -5.86
C ALA A 101 -11.45 11.57 -7.14
#